data_AF-A0A0B7HRU2-F1
#
_entry.id   AF-A0A0B7HRU2-F1
#
_cell.length_a   1.000
_cell.length_b   1.000
_cell.length_c   1.000
_cell.angle_alpha   90.00
_cell.angle_beta   90.00
_cell.angle_gamma   90.00
#
_symmetry.space_group_name_H-M   'P 1'
#
loop_
_entity.id
_entity.type
_entity.pdbx_description
1 polymer ?
#
loop_
_entity_poly.entity_id
_entity_poly.type
_entity_poly.pdbx_seq_one_letter_code
_entity_poly.pdbx_strand_id
1 'polypeptide(L)'
;MKKKLLSISLLVALIFSGCNNTKTKTNSSDENVEANAEITEFVPLPEETIITNSEDDIQVYTVKIGNDPEKSHLTASFPVTAYEFVNQSEKAFTETLVDEFKQTFKEDRNKESVSSLDFNQHFEVKYHSADFLIFLHERNVSYGNTYDDSFIVSAFDLKNKKKLQPKDFFKNEVSFEQFAQEMKNIGRDLLKKRIQESSSYANDEERNEVLKSLEEALTEGTLPNEKNYDGLFFDERGDWYVLFDKYQIASGSMGDFTIQVPKDIIEKYVSDTFLQIFKKEESSTQISDVNISKPTYSEVDCSKVPCVALTFDDGPSVYTSQLLDALKEEDVKATFFVLGKSASVQKQTLKRMAEEGHNIGNHSYDHKDFRKISDEEALRQINLTDEIVSGITGEKPRYFRFPYGAHTKENLAMVGRPVIMWNVDPLDWKYREASRVGEAMSKTSPQGIILAHDIHKSTVQAIPQVIKNLKSQGYHIVSLDDLFRQKELKNGQIYSSGR
;
A
#
# COMPACT_ATOMS: atom_id res chain seq x y z
N MET A 1 36.59 -17.21 -10.32
CA MET A 1 36.94 -17.23 -8.88
C MET A 1 36.38 -15.94 -8.28
N LYS A 2 35.08 -15.84 -8.00
CA LYS A 2 34.40 -16.07 -6.71
C LYS A 2 35.16 -15.54 -5.46
N LYS A 3 34.44 -14.66 -4.73
CA LYS A 3 34.63 -14.13 -3.38
C LYS A 3 35.50 -12.88 -3.20
N LYS A 4 34.84 -11.71 -3.12
CA LYS A 4 34.99 -10.71 -2.03
C LYS A 4 34.10 -9.50 -2.33
N LEU A 5 32.95 -9.40 -1.65
CA LEU A 5 32.23 -8.16 -1.38
C LEU A 5 31.14 -8.49 -0.36
N LEU A 6 31.50 -8.37 0.92
CA LEU A 6 30.61 -8.34 2.07
C LEU A 6 31.36 -7.62 3.19
N SER A 7 31.11 -6.32 3.28
CA SER A 7 31.46 -5.37 4.34
C SER A 7 30.73 -4.09 3.87
N ILE A 8 29.89 -3.40 4.64
CA ILE A 8 30.02 -2.93 6.01
C ILE A 8 28.59 -2.70 6.52
N SER A 9 28.30 -3.12 7.77
CA SER A 9 27.30 -2.58 8.71
C SER A 9 26.89 -3.67 9.71
N LEU A 10 27.87 -4.16 10.48
CA LEU A 10 27.63 -4.90 11.71
C LEU A 10 28.71 -4.47 12.70
N LEU A 11 28.45 -3.39 13.43
CA LEU A 11 29.25 -3.00 14.58
C LEU A 11 28.37 -2.25 15.57
N VAL A 12 27.88 -2.93 16.59
CA VAL A 12 27.96 -2.58 18.03
C VAL A 12 27.28 -3.71 18.80
N ALA A 13 28.07 -4.61 19.41
CA ALA A 13 27.74 -5.30 20.67
C ALA A 13 28.92 -6.19 21.07
N LEU A 14 29.80 -5.68 21.93
CA LEU A 14 30.79 -6.47 22.65
C LEU A 14 31.04 -5.82 24.01
N ILE A 15 30.38 -6.32 25.06
CA ILE A 15 30.94 -6.41 26.41
C ILE A 15 30.52 -7.77 27.00
N PHE A 16 31.52 -8.61 27.24
CA PHE A 16 31.46 -9.94 27.86
C PHE A 16 31.36 -9.86 29.40
N SER A 17 30.68 -10.84 30.00
CA SER A 17 31.09 -11.66 31.17
C SER A 17 29.82 -12.32 31.73
N GLY A 18 29.71 -13.61 32.03
CA GLY A 18 30.66 -14.72 32.14
C GLY A 18 30.12 -15.72 33.17
N CYS A 19 30.42 -17.01 32.95
CA CYS A 19 30.46 -18.13 33.91
C CYS A 19 29.23 -19.05 34.12
N ASN A 20 29.42 -20.29 33.62
CA ASN A 20 29.30 -21.61 34.29
C ASN A 20 27.92 -22.08 34.82
N ASN A 21 27.49 -23.35 34.76
CA ASN A 21 28.19 -24.63 34.54
C ASN A 21 27.18 -25.79 34.31
N THR A 22 27.69 -26.87 33.68
CA THR A 22 27.41 -28.32 33.89
C THR A 22 26.12 -29.05 33.47
N LYS A 23 26.33 -30.00 32.53
CA LYS A 23 25.94 -31.45 32.51
C LYS A 23 24.43 -31.77 32.34
N THR A 24 23.96 -32.77 31.58
CA THR A 24 24.54 -33.99 30.99
C THR A 24 23.56 -34.56 29.96
N LYS A 25 24.08 -35.26 28.95
CA LYS A 25 23.38 -36.02 27.89
C LYS A 25 22.38 -37.06 28.43
N THR A 26 21.29 -37.30 27.69
CA THR A 26 20.88 -38.66 27.25
C THR A 26 19.84 -38.64 26.13
N ASN A 27 20.21 -39.31 25.03
CA ASN A 27 19.50 -39.89 23.87
C ASN A 27 17.96 -39.83 23.80
N SER A 28 17.40 -39.51 22.63
CA SER A 28 17.11 -40.49 21.56
C SER A 28 16.33 -39.89 20.38
N SER A 29 16.57 -40.47 19.20
CA SER A 29 15.81 -40.43 17.94
C SER A 29 15.56 -39.07 17.28
N ASP A 30 16.43 -38.79 16.31
CA ASP A 30 16.06 -38.19 15.02
C ASP A 30 14.74 -38.79 14.51
N GLU A 31 13.73 -37.95 14.35
CA GLU A 31 12.69 -38.12 13.32
C GLU A 31 11.94 -36.79 13.15
N ASN A 32 12.16 -36.17 11.97
CA ASN A 32 11.29 -35.22 11.28
C ASN A 32 10.33 -34.35 12.11
N VAL A 33 10.73 -33.10 12.36
CA VAL A 33 9.78 -32.00 12.57
C VAL A 33 10.12 -30.88 11.60
N GLU A 34 9.76 -31.09 10.33
CA GLU A 34 9.53 -29.99 9.38
C GLU A 34 8.31 -29.19 9.89
N ALA A 35 8.57 -28.21 10.75
CA ALA A 35 7.55 -27.22 11.12
C ALA A 35 7.35 -26.25 9.94
N ASN A 36 6.39 -26.66 9.10
CA ASN A 36 5.82 -25.95 7.97
C ASN A 36 5.43 -24.52 8.37
N ALA A 37 6.19 -23.53 7.87
CA ALA A 37 5.55 -22.28 7.48
C ALA A 37 4.79 -22.62 6.20
N GLU A 38 3.48 -22.88 6.31
CA GLU A 38 2.63 -23.05 5.14
C GLU A 38 2.75 -21.79 4.27
N ILE A 39 3.35 -21.97 3.09
CA ILE A 39 3.41 -20.97 2.03
C ILE A 39 1.97 -20.77 1.55
N THR A 40 1.31 -19.72 2.00
CA THR A 40 0.03 -19.30 1.43
C THR A 40 0.28 -18.62 0.09
N GLU A 41 0.19 -19.44 -0.96
CA GLU A 41 -0.13 -19.06 -2.34
C GLU A 41 0.78 -17.98 -2.97
N PHE A 42 1.79 -18.42 -3.73
CA PHE A 42 2.25 -17.65 -4.88
C PHE A 42 1.09 -17.70 -5.89
N VAL A 43 0.26 -16.65 -6.00
CA VAL A 43 -0.76 -16.57 -7.06
C VAL A 43 0.00 -16.46 -8.39
N PRO A 44 0.12 -17.52 -9.21
CA PRO A 44 0.80 -17.39 -10.48
C PRO A 44 0.10 -16.29 -11.30
N LEU A 45 0.89 -15.49 -12.02
CA LEU A 45 0.36 -14.56 -13.01
C LEU A 45 -0.66 -15.33 -13.87
N PRO A 46 -1.91 -14.87 -14.01
CA PRO A 46 -2.84 -15.56 -14.89
C PRO A 46 -2.21 -15.66 -16.29
N GLU A 47 -2.08 -16.88 -16.83
CA GLU A 47 -1.54 -17.13 -18.17
C GLU A 47 -2.42 -16.57 -19.31
N GLU A 48 -3.50 -15.86 -18.99
CA GLU A 48 -4.25 -15.03 -19.93
C GLU A 48 -4.46 -13.64 -19.34
N THR A 49 -3.55 -12.73 -19.65
CA THR A 49 -3.81 -11.29 -19.51
C THR A 49 -4.74 -10.89 -20.66
N ILE A 50 -6.04 -10.79 -20.40
CA ILE A 50 -6.90 -10.00 -21.29
C ILE A 50 -6.50 -8.55 -21.04
N ILE A 51 -5.53 -8.07 -21.83
CA ILE A 51 -5.14 -6.67 -21.87
C ILE A 51 -6.28 -5.94 -22.57
N THR A 52 -7.22 -5.41 -21.79
CA THR A 52 -8.06 -4.33 -22.28
C THR A 52 -7.13 -3.13 -22.48
N ASN A 53 -7.08 -2.59 -23.71
CA ASN A 53 -6.38 -1.34 -24.02
C ASN A 53 -7.11 -0.16 -23.35
N SER A 54 -7.20 -0.16 -22.02
CA SER A 54 -7.50 1.04 -21.24
C SER A 54 -6.15 1.59 -20.79
N GLU A 55 -5.95 2.89 -20.95
CA GLU A 55 -4.69 3.59 -20.65
C GLU A 55 -4.35 3.59 -19.15
N ASP A 56 -5.05 2.82 -18.30
CA ASP A 56 -5.02 2.94 -16.82
C ASP A 56 -4.92 1.62 -16.01
N ASP A 57 -4.73 0.45 -16.62
CA ASP A 57 -4.82 -0.82 -15.87
C ASP A 57 -3.47 -1.27 -15.24
N ILE A 58 -2.96 -0.50 -14.27
CA ILE A 58 -1.93 -0.99 -13.33
C ILE A 58 -2.63 -1.81 -12.24
N GLN A 59 -2.18 -3.04 -12.05
CA GLN A 59 -2.74 -4.01 -11.13
C GLN A 59 -1.84 -4.14 -9.90
N VAL A 60 -2.43 -4.26 -8.71
CA VAL A 60 -1.69 -4.53 -7.48
C VAL A 60 -1.63 -6.04 -7.27
N TYR A 61 -0.42 -6.59 -7.25
CA TYR A 61 -0.21 -7.99 -6.89
C TYR A 61 0.48 -8.07 -5.53
N THR A 62 0.05 -8.98 -4.64
CA THR A 62 0.59 -9.12 -3.27
C THR A 62 1.08 -10.54 -3.02
N VAL A 63 2.31 -10.67 -2.51
CA VAL A 63 2.88 -11.90 -1.95
C VAL A 63 2.72 -11.87 -0.43
N LYS A 64 2.21 -12.95 0.16
CA LYS A 64 2.15 -13.13 1.62
C LYS A 64 2.88 -14.40 2.04
N ILE A 65 3.66 -14.34 3.12
CA ILE A 65 4.31 -15.52 3.73
C ILE A 65 4.06 -15.47 5.24
N GLY A 66 3.54 -16.56 5.80
CA GLY A 66 3.16 -16.62 7.22
C GLY A 66 1.75 -16.08 7.45
N ASN A 67 0.90 -16.87 8.11
CA ASN A 67 -0.51 -16.53 8.36
C ASN A 67 -0.79 -16.11 9.81
N ASP A 68 0.21 -16.21 10.69
CA ASP A 68 0.07 -15.88 12.10
C ASP A 68 0.73 -14.53 12.35
N PRO A 69 -0.05 -13.47 12.63
CA PRO A 69 0.48 -12.14 12.80
C PRO A 69 1.20 -11.95 14.14
N GLU A 70 1.26 -12.96 15.02
CA GLU A 70 2.14 -12.99 16.20
C GLU A 70 3.48 -13.70 15.92
N LYS A 71 3.69 -14.16 14.68
CA LYS A 71 4.92 -14.80 14.21
C LYS A 71 5.50 -14.02 13.03
N SER A 72 6.63 -14.52 12.54
CA SER A 72 7.30 -13.94 11.38
C SER A 72 6.41 -13.99 10.13
N HIS A 73 6.24 -12.87 9.46
CA HIS A 73 5.46 -12.76 8.24
C HIS A 73 6.06 -11.77 7.23
N LEU A 74 5.67 -11.92 5.97
CA LEU A 74 5.99 -11.01 4.90
C LEU A 74 4.71 -10.65 4.14
N THR A 75 4.52 -9.37 3.83
CA THR A 75 3.52 -8.88 2.88
C THR A 75 4.21 -7.95 1.88
N ALA A 76 4.32 -8.35 0.62
CA ALA A 76 5.00 -7.54 -0.39
C ALA A 76 4.10 -7.31 -1.62
N SER A 77 3.76 -6.05 -1.88
CA SER A 77 2.96 -5.65 -3.04
C SER A 77 3.86 -5.08 -4.14
N PHE A 78 3.52 -5.36 -5.41
CA PHE A 78 4.20 -4.81 -6.59
C PHE A 78 3.24 -4.64 -7.78
N PRO A 79 3.56 -3.74 -8.72
CA PRO A 79 2.70 -3.47 -9.86
C PRO A 79 2.80 -4.56 -10.93
N VAL A 80 1.66 -4.90 -11.53
CA VAL A 80 1.58 -5.63 -12.79
C VAL A 80 0.91 -4.72 -13.82
N THR A 81 1.55 -4.59 -14.97
CA THR A 81 1.23 -3.61 -16.00
C THR A 81 1.02 -4.31 -17.35
N ALA A 82 0.58 -3.57 -18.36
CA ALA A 82 0.57 -4.06 -19.74
C ALA A 82 1.99 -4.29 -20.33
N TYR A 83 3.05 -3.86 -19.64
CA TYR A 83 4.42 -3.91 -20.11
C TYR A 83 5.21 -5.05 -19.46
N GLU A 84 5.43 -6.13 -20.20
CA GLU A 84 6.10 -7.33 -19.70
C GLU A 84 7.51 -7.05 -19.12
N PHE A 85 8.27 -6.13 -19.71
CA PHE A 85 9.61 -5.80 -19.20
C PHE A 85 9.57 -5.07 -17.84
N VAL A 86 8.51 -4.29 -17.59
CA VAL A 86 8.26 -3.67 -16.27
C VAL A 86 7.91 -4.77 -15.28
N ASN A 87 6.98 -5.66 -15.64
CA ASN A 87 6.53 -6.77 -14.78
C ASN A 87 7.70 -7.66 -14.36
N GLN A 88 8.62 -7.98 -15.28
CA GLN A 88 9.82 -8.76 -14.98
C GLN A 88 10.75 -8.04 -14.00
N SER A 89 10.97 -6.74 -14.18
CA SER A 89 11.78 -5.93 -13.25
C SER A 89 11.15 -5.89 -11.85
N GLU A 90 9.86 -5.60 -11.78
CA GLU A 90 9.12 -5.41 -10.52
C GLU A 90 8.95 -6.71 -9.73
N LYS A 91 8.73 -7.81 -10.45
CA LYS A 91 8.73 -9.15 -9.87
C LYS A 91 10.10 -9.51 -9.31
N ALA A 92 11.18 -9.33 -10.09
CA ALA A 92 12.55 -9.64 -9.62
C ALA A 92 12.97 -8.79 -8.42
N PHE A 93 12.58 -7.51 -8.43
CA PHE A 93 12.79 -6.60 -7.29
C PHE A 93 12.09 -7.09 -6.02
N THR A 94 10.85 -7.58 -6.14
CA THR A 94 10.09 -8.12 -5.01
C THR A 94 10.58 -9.49 -4.56
N GLU A 95 11.02 -10.35 -5.49
CA GLU A 95 11.61 -11.65 -5.17
C GLU A 95 12.88 -11.51 -4.31
N THR A 96 13.63 -10.43 -4.48
CA THR A 96 14.80 -10.13 -3.64
C THR A 96 14.40 -9.96 -2.17
N LEU A 97 13.34 -9.20 -1.88
CA LEU A 97 12.81 -9.02 -0.53
C LEU A 97 12.30 -10.34 0.07
N VAL A 98 11.63 -11.15 -0.76
CA VAL A 98 11.16 -12.48 -0.35
C VAL A 98 12.32 -13.40 0.03
N ASP A 99 13.41 -13.36 -0.71
CA ASP A 99 14.60 -14.16 -0.43
C ASP A 99 15.34 -13.67 0.81
N GLU A 100 15.42 -12.35 1.02
CA GLU A 100 15.93 -11.74 2.25
C GLU A 100 15.13 -12.17 3.49
N PHE A 101 13.79 -12.15 3.41
CA PHE A 101 12.92 -12.64 4.48
C PHE A 101 13.20 -14.11 4.78
N LYS A 102 13.23 -14.97 3.75
CA LYS A 102 13.51 -16.41 3.91
C LYS A 102 14.88 -16.67 4.52
N GLN A 103 15.89 -15.89 4.14
CA GLN A 103 17.24 -16.03 4.68
C GLN A 103 17.27 -15.61 6.16
N THR A 104 16.77 -14.41 6.47
CA THR A 104 16.74 -13.89 7.83
C THR A 104 15.96 -14.81 8.77
N PHE A 105 14.82 -15.33 8.30
CA PHE A 105 14.00 -16.29 9.04
C PHE A 105 14.74 -17.61 9.32
N LYS A 106 15.51 -18.15 8.36
CA LYS A 106 16.35 -19.35 8.58
C LYS A 106 17.45 -19.10 9.60
N GLU A 107 18.06 -17.92 9.59
CA GLU A 107 19.12 -17.54 10.53
C GLU A 107 18.56 -17.35 11.96
N ASP A 108 17.35 -16.83 12.10
CA ASP A 108 16.71 -16.60 13.40
C ASP A 108 16.26 -17.89 14.10
N ARG A 109 15.79 -18.91 13.34
CA ARG A 109 15.43 -20.23 13.89
C ARG A 109 16.59 -20.93 14.62
N ASN A 110 17.83 -20.56 14.33
CA ASN A 110 19.02 -21.17 14.96
C ASN A 110 19.42 -20.48 16.27
N LYS A 111 18.66 -19.47 16.73
CA LYS A 111 18.93 -18.73 17.98
C LYS A 111 18.04 -19.22 19.12
N GLU A 112 18.55 -19.13 20.35
CA GLU A 112 17.81 -19.54 21.56
C GLU A 112 16.58 -18.66 21.87
N SER A 113 16.51 -17.45 21.29
CA SER A 113 15.33 -16.57 21.34
C SER A 113 14.92 -16.17 19.93
N VAL A 114 13.71 -16.57 19.52
CA VAL A 114 13.13 -16.21 18.22
C VAL A 114 12.42 -14.87 18.37
N SER A 115 12.81 -13.86 17.57
CA SER A 115 12.10 -12.58 17.51
C SER A 115 11.11 -12.61 16.34
N SER A 116 9.95 -11.96 16.48
CA SER A 116 9.05 -11.79 15.33
C SER A 116 9.76 -11.00 14.23
N LEU A 117 9.63 -11.47 12.99
CA LEU A 117 10.24 -10.90 11.79
C LEU A 117 9.11 -10.39 10.88
N ASP A 118 9.05 -9.11 10.59
CA ASP A 118 7.97 -8.55 9.79
C ASP A 118 8.53 -7.76 8.61
N PHE A 119 8.23 -8.21 7.39
CA PHE A 119 8.69 -7.60 6.14
C PHE A 119 7.48 -7.09 5.37
N ASN A 120 7.36 -5.78 5.21
CA ASN A 120 6.28 -5.16 4.45
C ASN A 120 6.84 -4.38 3.27
N GLN A 121 6.22 -4.52 2.10
CA GLN A 121 6.46 -3.67 0.94
C GLN A 121 5.12 -3.28 0.33
N HIS A 122 4.96 -2.00 0.03
CA HIS A 122 3.94 -1.52 -0.89
C HIS A 122 4.55 -0.59 -1.93
N PHE A 123 3.76 -0.19 -2.91
CA PHE A 123 4.18 0.75 -3.93
C PHE A 123 3.10 1.79 -4.18
N GLU A 124 3.51 2.93 -4.71
CA GLU A 124 2.65 4.00 -5.20
C GLU A 124 3.04 4.33 -6.64
N VAL A 125 2.06 4.65 -7.47
CA VAL A 125 2.30 5.19 -8.81
C VAL A 125 2.54 6.69 -8.66
N LYS A 126 3.78 7.14 -8.87
CA LYS A 126 4.13 8.57 -8.79
C LYS A 126 3.90 9.30 -10.11
N TYR A 127 4.10 8.60 -11.23
CA TYR A 127 3.86 9.16 -12.55
C TYR A 127 3.50 8.05 -13.55
N HIS A 128 2.52 8.32 -14.41
CA HIS A 128 2.09 7.42 -15.47
C HIS A 128 1.72 8.22 -16.73
N SER A 129 2.32 7.84 -17.85
CA SER A 129 2.01 8.36 -19.19
C SER A 129 2.30 7.28 -20.24
N ALA A 130 2.03 7.59 -21.51
CA ALA A 130 2.42 6.73 -22.62
C ALA A 130 3.95 6.50 -22.75
N ASP A 131 4.77 7.43 -22.22
CA ASP A 131 6.23 7.38 -22.37
C ASP A 131 6.94 6.90 -21.11
N PHE A 132 6.42 7.22 -19.91
CA PHE A 132 7.08 6.92 -18.65
C PHE A 132 6.14 6.36 -17.59
N LEU A 133 6.70 5.50 -16.74
CA LEU A 133 6.05 4.93 -15.58
C LEU A 133 7.00 4.95 -14.38
N ILE A 134 6.55 5.49 -13.25
CA ILE A 134 7.36 5.64 -12.04
C ILE A 134 6.59 5.11 -10.83
N PHE A 135 7.22 4.18 -10.13
CA PHE A 135 6.75 3.64 -8.86
C PHE A 135 7.67 4.05 -7.73
N LEU A 136 7.10 4.45 -6.59
CA LEU A 136 7.80 4.55 -5.32
C LEU A 136 7.44 3.31 -4.50
N HIS A 137 8.43 2.56 -4.06
CA HIS A 137 8.27 1.44 -3.14
C HIS A 137 8.64 1.88 -1.73
N GLU A 138 7.76 1.59 -0.78
CA GLU A 138 8.03 1.77 0.64
C GLU A 138 8.21 0.38 1.26
N ARG A 139 9.36 0.15 1.88
CA ARG A 139 9.70 -1.10 2.55
C ARG A 139 9.89 -0.84 4.03
N ASN A 140 9.21 -1.64 4.84
CA ASN A 140 9.30 -1.59 6.30
C ASN A 140 9.71 -2.98 6.77
N VAL A 141 10.90 -3.08 7.36
CA VAL A 141 11.45 -4.33 7.88
C VAL A 141 11.63 -4.19 9.38
N SER A 142 10.99 -5.08 10.15
CA SER A 142 11.19 -5.14 11.59
C SER A 142 11.70 -6.50 12.05
N TYR A 143 12.61 -6.44 13.02
CA TYR A 143 13.20 -7.59 13.67
C TYR A 143 13.42 -7.29 15.15
N GLY A 144 12.58 -7.88 16.01
CA GLY A 144 12.56 -7.57 17.44
C GLY A 144 12.24 -6.08 17.67
N ASN A 145 13.18 -5.34 18.26
CA ASN A 145 13.06 -3.90 18.49
C ASN A 145 13.74 -3.04 17.40
N THR A 146 14.19 -3.66 16.30
CA THR A 146 14.84 -2.96 15.20
C THR A 146 13.83 -2.74 14.08
N TYR A 147 13.80 -1.52 13.55
CA TYR A 147 12.91 -1.10 12.47
C TYR A 147 13.73 -0.35 11.41
N ASP A 148 13.62 -0.80 10.17
CA ASP A 148 14.29 -0.26 9.01
C ASP A 148 13.26 0.07 7.92
N ASP A 149 13.21 1.34 7.54
CA ASP A 149 12.27 1.87 6.56
C ASP A 149 13.08 2.42 5.39
N SER A 150 12.73 2.01 4.17
CA SER A 150 13.44 2.42 2.94
C SER A 150 12.49 2.77 1.81
N PHE A 151 12.92 3.72 0.98
CA PHE A 151 12.18 4.28 -0.14
C PHE A 151 12.94 4.05 -1.44
N ILE A 152 12.40 3.23 -2.34
CA ILE A 152 13.08 2.86 -3.58
C ILE A 152 12.20 3.19 -4.77
N VAL A 153 12.75 3.90 -5.76
CA VAL A 153 12.06 4.27 -6.98
C VAL A 153 12.41 3.30 -8.11
N SER A 154 11.37 2.81 -8.76
CA SER A 154 11.45 2.12 -10.05
C SER A 154 10.89 3.02 -11.14
N ALA A 155 11.75 3.55 -12.00
CA ALA A 155 11.35 4.40 -13.13
C ALA A 155 11.63 3.70 -14.47
N PHE A 156 10.70 3.83 -15.41
CA PHE A 156 10.75 3.14 -16.71
C PHE A 156 10.46 4.10 -17.86
N ASP A 157 11.30 4.02 -18.89
CA ASP A 157 11.03 4.54 -20.23
C ASP A 157 10.35 3.43 -21.04
N LEU A 158 9.06 3.60 -21.27
CA LEU A 158 8.18 2.61 -21.91
C LEU A 158 8.49 2.47 -23.40
N LYS A 159 8.86 3.57 -24.05
CA LYS A 159 9.18 3.61 -25.48
C LYS A 159 10.47 2.87 -25.79
N ASN A 160 11.50 3.09 -24.98
CA ASN A 160 12.81 2.46 -25.15
C ASN A 160 12.96 1.14 -24.37
N LYS A 161 11.92 0.73 -23.62
CA LYS A 161 11.90 -0.48 -22.78
C LYS A 161 13.09 -0.55 -21.81
N LYS A 162 13.38 0.58 -21.16
CA LYS A 162 14.55 0.75 -20.29
C LYS A 162 14.10 1.10 -18.86
N LYS A 163 14.64 0.38 -17.87
CA LYS A 163 14.62 0.86 -16.48
C LYS A 163 15.63 2.00 -16.32
N LEU A 164 15.14 3.16 -15.94
CA LEU A 164 15.94 4.36 -15.72
C LEU A 164 16.69 4.25 -14.40
N GLN A 165 17.93 4.72 -14.40
CA GLN A 165 18.73 4.97 -13.20
C GLN A 165 18.64 6.46 -12.85
N PRO A 166 18.91 6.88 -11.59
CA PRO A 166 18.84 8.28 -11.20
C PRO A 166 19.63 9.23 -12.12
N LYS A 167 20.82 8.82 -12.56
CA LYS A 167 21.65 9.60 -13.50
C LYS A 167 20.98 9.85 -14.86
N ASP A 168 20.06 8.98 -15.30
CA ASP A 168 19.37 9.11 -16.58
C ASP A 168 18.39 10.29 -16.62
N PHE A 169 17.98 10.82 -15.45
CA PHE A 169 17.14 12.01 -15.38
C PHE A 169 17.88 13.30 -15.77
N PHE A 170 19.22 13.30 -15.69
CA PHE A 170 20.04 14.50 -15.82
C PHE A 170 20.59 14.68 -17.24
N LYS A 171 20.96 15.93 -17.58
CA LYS A 171 21.54 16.26 -18.90
C LYS A 171 22.80 15.45 -19.23
N ASN A 172 23.59 15.16 -18.20
CA ASN A 172 24.83 14.38 -18.26
C ASN A 172 25.32 14.10 -16.82
N GLU A 173 26.38 13.31 -16.70
CA GLU A 173 27.01 12.94 -15.44
C GLU A 173 27.45 14.15 -14.61
N VAL A 174 28.02 15.18 -15.24
CA VAL A 174 28.41 16.44 -14.56
C VAL A 174 27.20 17.14 -13.94
N SER A 175 26.05 17.12 -14.61
CA SER A 175 24.82 17.72 -14.08
C SER A 175 24.28 16.94 -12.87
N PHE A 176 24.44 15.61 -12.86
CA PHE A 176 24.09 14.77 -11.71
C PHE A 176 25.04 15.02 -10.52
N GLU A 177 26.35 15.16 -10.76
CA GLU A 177 27.32 15.53 -9.73
C GLU A 177 27.01 16.89 -9.10
N GLN A 178 26.67 17.88 -9.93
CA GLN A 178 26.31 19.22 -9.46
C GLN A 178 24.98 19.21 -8.70
N PHE A 179 23.99 18.48 -9.19
CA PHE A 179 22.72 18.27 -8.48
C PHE A 179 22.96 17.66 -7.09
N ALA A 180 23.79 16.63 -7.00
CA ALA A 180 24.11 15.98 -5.74
C ALA A 180 24.78 16.94 -4.75
N GLN A 181 25.62 17.85 -5.25
CA GLN A 181 26.22 18.91 -4.43
C GLN A 181 25.17 19.92 -3.93
N GLU A 182 24.14 20.25 -4.71
CA GLU A 182 23.00 21.05 -4.22
C GLU A 182 22.23 20.29 -3.14
N MET A 183 21.96 18.99 -3.33
CA MET A 183 21.25 18.16 -2.35
C MET A 183 22.00 18.06 -1.03
N LYS A 184 23.34 17.97 -1.07
CA LYS A 184 24.19 18.09 0.12
C LYS A 184 23.99 19.43 0.85
N ASN A 185 23.91 20.53 0.10
CA ASN A 185 23.74 21.86 0.69
C ASN A 185 22.36 22.04 1.32
N ILE A 186 21.30 21.66 0.59
CA ILE A 186 19.92 21.71 1.11
C ILE A 186 19.77 20.76 2.31
N GLY A 187 20.33 19.56 2.23
CA GLY A 187 20.36 18.60 3.34
C GLY A 187 21.01 19.17 4.59
N ARG A 188 22.14 19.89 4.45
CA ARG A 188 22.78 20.58 5.58
C ARG A 188 21.87 21.63 6.22
N ASP A 189 21.19 22.43 5.40
CA ASP A 189 20.29 23.48 5.88
C ASP A 189 19.06 22.88 6.59
N LEU A 190 18.53 21.76 6.07
CA LEU A 190 17.46 21.00 6.71
C LEU A 190 17.88 20.42 8.06
N LEU A 191 19.08 19.82 8.13
CA LEU A 191 19.63 19.29 9.39
C LEU A 191 19.83 20.40 10.42
N LYS A 192 20.42 21.51 9.98
CA LYS A 192 20.61 22.68 10.84
C LYS A 192 19.28 23.19 11.39
N LYS A 193 18.25 23.30 10.55
CA LYS A 193 16.90 23.70 10.98
C LYS A 193 16.32 22.73 12.01
N ARG A 194 16.33 21.42 11.74
CA ARG A 194 15.78 20.39 12.64
C ARG A 194 16.51 20.37 13.99
N ILE A 195 17.83 20.57 14.00
CA ILE A 195 18.63 20.69 15.23
C ILE A 195 18.28 21.97 16.01
N GLN A 196 18.10 23.09 15.32
CA GLN A 196 17.74 24.37 15.94
C GLN A 196 16.34 24.36 16.57
N GLU A 197 15.40 23.67 15.95
CA GLU A 197 14.02 23.53 16.42
C GLU A 197 13.88 22.49 17.55
N SER A 198 14.90 21.65 17.77
CA SER A 198 14.88 20.61 18.80
C SER A 198 15.12 21.17 20.21
N SER A 199 14.22 20.80 21.14
CA SER A 199 14.37 21.08 22.57
C SER A 199 15.37 20.17 23.28
N SER A 200 15.94 19.17 22.59
CA SER A 200 16.84 18.19 23.18
C SER A 200 18.26 18.71 23.43
N TYR A 201 18.61 19.89 22.89
CA TYR A 201 19.95 20.46 22.99
C TYR A 201 19.96 21.71 23.88
N ALA A 202 20.92 21.78 24.80
CA ALA A 202 20.97 22.78 25.87
C ALA A 202 21.35 24.18 25.37
N ASN A 203 22.19 24.28 24.33
CA ASN A 203 22.72 25.54 23.83
C ASN A 203 23.20 25.43 22.37
N ASP A 204 23.61 26.56 21.78
CA ASP A 204 24.06 26.63 20.39
C ASP A 204 25.40 25.93 20.14
N GLU A 205 26.25 25.77 21.17
CA GLU A 205 27.52 25.06 21.06
C GLU A 205 27.26 23.57 20.83
N GLU A 206 26.40 22.95 21.64
CA GLU A 206 25.98 21.55 21.48
C GLU A 206 25.30 21.32 20.12
N ARG A 207 24.43 22.25 19.67
CA ARG A 207 23.80 22.18 18.33
C ARG A 207 24.83 22.15 17.21
N ASN A 208 25.89 22.96 17.32
CA ASN A 208 26.96 23.02 16.32
C ASN A 208 27.82 21.75 16.33
N GLU A 209 28.09 21.17 17.51
CA GLU A 209 28.80 19.89 17.62
C GLU A 209 28.02 18.73 16.98
N VAL A 210 26.72 18.67 17.22
CA VAL A 210 25.83 17.68 16.59
C VAL A 210 25.79 17.87 15.07
N LEU A 211 25.62 19.11 14.57
CA LEU A 211 25.64 19.34 13.13
C LEU A 211 26.98 18.91 12.50
N LYS A 212 28.10 19.16 13.18
CA LYS A 212 29.43 18.76 12.72
C LYS A 212 29.59 17.24 12.69
N SER A 213 29.04 16.50 13.65
CA SER A 213 29.13 15.04 13.67
C SER A 213 28.34 14.36 12.55
N LEU A 214 27.33 15.05 12.01
CA LEU A 214 26.51 14.56 10.89
C LEU A 214 27.10 14.87 9.50
N GLU A 215 28.13 15.72 9.40
CA GLU A 215 28.68 16.16 8.11
C GLU A 215 29.28 14.99 7.31
N GLU A 216 29.84 13.97 7.97
CA GLU A 216 30.34 12.76 7.32
C GLU A 216 29.20 11.96 6.70
N ALA A 217 28.17 11.62 7.49
CA ALA A 217 26.97 10.92 7.00
C ALA A 217 26.28 11.69 5.87
N LEU A 218 26.10 13.00 6.02
CA LEU A 218 25.56 13.85 4.96
C LEU A 218 26.43 13.81 3.70
N THR A 219 27.76 13.84 3.84
CA THR A 219 28.67 13.78 2.69
C THR A 219 28.58 12.44 1.97
N GLU A 220 28.63 11.33 2.71
CA GLU A 220 28.58 9.98 2.14
C GLU A 220 27.20 9.68 1.52
N GLY A 221 26.13 10.02 2.24
CA GLY A 221 24.75 9.79 1.82
C GLY A 221 24.28 10.63 0.64
N THR A 222 25.03 11.68 0.27
CA THR A 222 24.72 12.55 -0.88
C THR A 222 25.71 12.43 -2.04
N LEU A 223 26.68 11.50 -2.00
CA LEU A 223 27.57 11.23 -3.12
C LEU A 223 26.77 10.92 -4.41
N PRO A 224 27.23 11.38 -5.60
CA PRO A 224 26.50 11.25 -6.87
C PRO A 224 26.59 9.83 -7.44
N ASN A 225 25.94 8.88 -6.78
CA ASN A 225 25.81 7.50 -7.24
C ASN A 225 24.35 7.08 -7.24
N GLU A 226 24.04 6.05 -8.03
CA GLU A 226 22.68 5.57 -8.24
C GLU A 226 22.01 5.12 -6.93
N LYS A 227 22.76 4.52 -6.00
CA LYS A 227 22.22 4.02 -4.73
C LYS A 227 21.77 5.16 -3.81
N ASN A 228 22.51 6.28 -3.76
CA ASN A 228 22.16 7.38 -2.88
C ASN A 228 20.94 8.20 -3.36
N TYR A 229 20.53 8.01 -4.60
CA TYR A 229 19.42 8.72 -5.23
C TYR A 229 18.37 7.76 -5.78
N ASP A 230 18.29 6.54 -5.25
CA ASP A 230 17.24 5.59 -5.57
C ASP A 230 15.86 6.04 -5.05
N GLY A 231 15.80 6.98 -4.11
CA GLY A 231 14.60 7.72 -3.71
C GLY A 231 14.25 8.95 -4.58
N LEU A 232 14.89 9.17 -5.74
CA LEU A 232 14.61 10.31 -6.64
C LEU A 232 13.43 10.03 -7.57
N PHE A 233 12.39 10.87 -7.52
CA PHE A 233 11.25 10.80 -8.45
C PHE A 233 10.63 12.17 -8.71
N PHE A 234 9.66 12.21 -9.62
CA PHE A 234 8.74 13.33 -9.80
C PHE A 234 7.29 12.84 -9.80
N ASP A 235 6.36 13.71 -9.41
CA ASP A 235 4.94 13.40 -9.37
C ASP A 235 4.18 13.88 -10.63
N GLU A 236 2.87 13.65 -10.65
CA GLU A 236 1.95 14.07 -11.71
C GLU A 236 1.83 15.60 -11.89
N ARG A 237 2.35 16.41 -10.97
CA ARG A 237 2.40 17.88 -11.09
C ARG A 237 3.76 18.36 -11.60
N GLY A 238 4.73 17.46 -11.74
CA GLY A 238 6.11 17.80 -12.07
C GLY A 238 6.92 18.34 -10.91
N ASP A 239 6.44 18.15 -9.67
CA ASP A 239 7.26 18.39 -8.48
C ASP A 239 8.24 17.23 -8.32
N TRP A 240 9.51 17.57 -8.10
CA TRP A 240 10.59 16.58 -7.93
C TRP A 240 10.93 16.40 -6.47
N TYR A 241 11.23 15.16 -6.09
CA TYR A 241 11.50 14.76 -4.72
C TYR A 241 12.75 13.88 -4.65
N VAL A 242 13.54 14.07 -3.60
CA VAL A 242 14.57 13.12 -3.16
C VAL A 242 14.22 12.66 -1.75
N LEU A 243 13.97 11.37 -1.60
CA LEU A 243 13.80 10.73 -0.30
C LEU A 243 15.13 10.10 0.10
N PHE A 244 15.61 10.47 1.28
CA PHE A 244 16.78 9.87 1.90
C PHE A 244 16.32 8.89 2.96
N ASP A 245 16.81 7.66 2.86
CA ASP A 245 16.52 6.59 3.81
C ASP A 245 16.99 6.97 5.22
N LYS A 246 16.40 6.31 6.21
CA LYS A 246 16.86 6.40 7.60
C LYS A 246 18.34 6.01 7.66
N TYR A 247 19.12 6.75 8.46
CA TYR A 247 20.58 6.60 8.56
C TYR A 247 21.40 7.06 7.34
N GLN A 248 20.79 7.46 6.23
CA GLN A 248 21.55 7.82 5.02
C GLN A 248 22.31 9.13 5.19
N ILE A 249 21.64 10.21 5.60
CA ILE A 249 22.26 11.54 5.74
C ILE A 249 22.35 12.04 7.18
N ALA A 250 21.75 11.32 8.13
CA ALA A 250 21.73 11.68 9.55
C ALA A 250 21.47 10.46 10.44
N SER A 251 21.55 10.62 11.77
CA SER A 251 21.19 9.53 12.70
C SER A 251 19.72 9.15 12.59
N GLY A 252 19.38 7.86 12.72
CA GLY A 252 17.98 7.40 12.58
C GLY A 252 17.00 7.94 13.62
N SER A 253 17.48 8.52 14.73
CA SER A 253 16.65 9.28 15.68
C SER A 253 16.10 10.59 15.09
N MET A 254 16.68 11.09 14.00
CA MET A 254 16.22 12.28 13.29
C MET A 254 15.17 11.94 12.22
N GLY A 255 14.79 10.67 12.05
CA GLY A 255 13.82 10.23 11.05
C GLY A 255 14.36 10.24 9.63
N ASP A 256 13.44 10.16 8.68
CA ASP A 256 13.68 10.30 7.25
C ASP A 256 13.78 11.78 6.81
N PHE A 257 14.31 11.98 5.61
CA PHE A 257 14.46 13.30 5.02
C PHE A 257 13.92 13.30 3.59
N THR A 258 12.89 14.09 3.36
CA THR A 258 12.37 14.37 2.02
C THR A 258 12.76 15.78 1.60
N ILE A 259 13.37 15.91 0.43
CA ILE A 259 13.63 17.20 -0.22
C ILE A 259 12.70 17.33 -1.41
N GLN A 260 11.75 18.27 -1.36
CA GLN A 260 11.15 18.79 -2.59
C GLN A 260 12.18 19.68 -3.27
N VAL A 261 12.61 19.29 -4.46
CA VAL A 261 13.71 19.97 -5.16
C VAL A 261 13.22 21.31 -5.70
N PRO A 262 13.92 22.42 -5.41
CA PRO A 262 13.62 23.72 -5.99
C PRO A 262 13.59 23.71 -7.53
N LYS A 263 12.60 24.39 -8.11
CA LYS A 263 12.37 24.41 -9.57
C LYS A 263 13.57 24.91 -10.37
N ASP A 264 14.30 25.90 -9.84
CA ASP A 264 15.51 26.46 -10.47
C ASP A 264 16.66 25.43 -10.55
N ILE A 265 16.78 24.55 -9.56
CA ILE A 265 17.73 23.42 -9.58
C ILE A 265 17.32 22.40 -10.66
N ILE A 266 16.03 22.07 -10.73
CA ILE A 266 15.50 21.15 -11.75
C ILE A 266 15.76 21.68 -13.17
N GLU A 267 15.39 22.92 -13.46
CA GLU A 267 15.61 23.55 -14.77
C GLU A 267 17.10 23.59 -15.17
N LYS A 268 17.98 23.72 -14.17
CA LYS A 268 19.43 23.79 -14.38
C LYS A 268 20.05 22.44 -14.76
N TYR A 269 19.64 21.33 -14.12
CA TYR A 269 20.38 20.06 -14.23
C TYR A 269 19.60 18.90 -14.90
N VAL A 270 18.28 18.88 -14.85
CA VAL A 270 17.44 17.82 -15.42
C VAL A 270 17.40 17.91 -16.95
N SER A 271 17.35 16.78 -17.64
CA SER A 271 17.35 16.75 -19.11
C SER A 271 16.07 17.35 -19.71
N ASP A 272 16.19 17.91 -20.92
CA ASP A 272 15.06 18.55 -21.61
C ASP A 272 13.90 17.58 -21.85
N THR A 273 14.17 16.28 -21.99
CA THR A 273 13.16 15.23 -22.12
C THR A 273 12.14 15.28 -20.99
N PHE A 274 12.62 15.33 -19.73
CA PHE A 274 11.72 15.36 -18.58
C PHE A 274 11.16 16.76 -18.32
N LEU A 275 11.91 17.83 -18.61
CA LEU A 275 11.38 19.20 -18.49
C LEU A 275 10.23 19.49 -19.46
N GLN A 276 10.20 18.83 -20.63
CA GLN A 276 9.13 19.00 -21.61
C GLN A 276 7.83 18.30 -21.23
N ILE A 277 7.87 17.29 -20.36
CA ILE A 277 6.68 16.58 -19.86
C ILE A 277 5.69 17.60 -19.28
N PHE A 278 6.16 18.42 -18.34
CA PHE A 278 5.31 19.34 -17.58
C PHE A 278 4.96 20.64 -18.31
N LYS A 279 5.70 21.00 -19.36
CA LYS A 279 5.33 22.12 -20.25
C LYS A 279 4.10 21.83 -21.10
N LYS A 280 3.77 20.54 -21.30
CA LYS A 280 2.64 20.12 -22.12
C LYS A 280 1.31 20.13 -21.34
N GLU A 281 1.37 19.98 -20.02
CA GLU A 281 0.20 19.82 -19.14
C GLU A 281 -0.33 21.13 -18.55
N GLU A 282 0.50 22.18 -18.42
CA GLU A 282 0.01 23.54 -18.09
C GLU A 282 -0.98 24.09 -19.14
N SER A 283 -1.00 23.50 -20.36
CA SER A 283 -1.95 23.85 -21.41
C SER A 283 -3.22 22.97 -21.46
N SER A 284 -3.31 21.89 -20.68
CA SER A 284 -4.42 20.92 -20.76
C SER A 284 -5.27 20.79 -19.51
N THR A 285 -4.96 21.50 -18.42
CA THR A 285 -5.80 21.51 -17.21
C THR A 285 -6.95 22.51 -17.31
N GLN A 286 -7.91 22.22 -18.19
CA GLN A 286 -9.31 22.47 -17.87
C GLN A 286 -9.92 21.13 -17.45
N ILE A 287 -9.81 20.84 -16.15
CA ILE A 287 -10.68 19.85 -15.53
C ILE A 287 -12.08 20.43 -15.69
N SER A 288 -12.85 19.88 -16.61
CA SER A 288 -14.27 20.16 -16.73
C SER A 288 -14.90 19.87 -15.38
N ASP A 289 -15.63 20.85 -14.82
CA ASP A 289 -16.51 20.65 -13.68
C ASP A 289 -17.48 19.50 -14.00
N VAL A 290 -17.13 18.28 -13.59
CA VAL A 290 -18.01 17.12 -13.70
C VAL A 290 -19.03 17.27 -12.60
N ASN A 291 -20.27 17.54 -13.01
CA ASN A 291 -21.42 17.61 -12.15
C ASN A 291 -21.76 16.18 -11.67
N ILE A 292 -21.04 15.70 -10.66
CA ILE A 292 -21.33 14.44 -9.98
C ILE A 292 -22.72 14.60 -9.36
N SER A 293 -23.71 13.98 -9.98
CA SER A 293 -25.07 13.98 -9.44
C SER A 293 -25.05 13.26 -8.10
N LYS A 294 -25.55 13.91 -7.05
CA LYS A 294 -25.74 13.29 -5.72
C LYS A 294 -26.36 11.88 -5.88
N PRO A 295 -25.92 10.89 -5.10
CA PRO A 295 -26.44 9.53 -5.19
C PRO A 295 -27.97 9.55 -5.07
N THR A 296 -28.65 9.15 -6.14
CA THR A 296 -30.10 9.00 -6.16
C THR A 296 -30.45 7.72 -5.41
N TYR A 297 -31.03 7.87 -4.22
CA TYR A 297 -31.59 6.77 -3.44
C TYR A 297 -32.55 5.91 -4.29
N SER A 298 -32.47 4.59 -4.14
CA SER A 298 -33.45 3.68 -4.74
C SER A 298 -34.88 3.97 -4.23
N GLU A 299 -35.92 3.72 -5.01
CA GLU A 299 -37.31 3.81 -4.52
C GLU A 299 -37.65 2.73 -3.47
N VAL A 300 -36.75 1.75 -3.26
CA VAL A 300 -36.94 0.63 -2.32
C VAL A 300 -36.94 1.08 -0.85
N ASP A 301 -37.98 0.68 -0.11
CA ASP A 301 -38.11 0.89 1.34
C ASP A 301 -37.79 -0.39 2.12
N CYS A 302 -36.56 -0.50 2.59
CA CYS A 302 -36.04 -1.69 3.29
C CYS A 302 -36.68 -1.97 4.67
N SER A 303 -37.53 -1.07 5.18
CA SER A 303 -38.38 -1.37 6.34
C SER A 303 -39.60 -2.21 6.00
N LYS A 304 -40.00 -2.23 4.71
CA LYS A 304 -41.20 -2.91 4.21
C LYS A 304 -40.89 -4.14 3.38
N VAL A 305 -39.74 -4.18 2.72
CA VAL A 305 -39.33 -5.29 1.85
C VAL A 305 -38.01 -5.88 2.31
N PRO A 306 -37.76 -7.18 2.06
CA PRO A 306 -36.52 -7.81 2.47
C PRO A 306 -35.36 -7.30 1.60
N CYS A 307 -34.54 -6.41 2.15
CA CYS A 307 -33.34 -5.92 1.49
C CYS A 307 -32.09 -6.70 1.91
N VAL A 308 -31.07 -6.71 1.05
CA VAL A 308 -29.72 -7.19 1.34
C VAL A 308 -28.69 -6.28 0.68
N ALA A 309 -27.56 -6.06 1.33
CA ALA A 309 -26.45 -5.29 0.77
C ALA A 309 -25.30 -6.22 0.37
N LEU A 310 -24.87 -6.10 -0.88
CA LEU A 310 -23.61 -6.65 -1.36
C LEU A 310 -22.48 -5.68 -1.02
N THR A 311 -21.48 -6.13 -0.26
CA THR A 311 -20.31 -5.33 0.08
C THR A 311 -19.03 -6.03 -0.36
N PHE A 312 -18.10 -5.28 -0.93
CA PHE A 312 -16.85 -5.78 -1.49
C PHE A 312 -15.65 -5.09 -0.87
N ASP A 313 -14.73 -5.86 -0.30
CA ASP A 313 -13.52 -5.36 0.37
C ASP A 313 -12.26 -5.56 -0.51
N ASP A 314 -11.19 -4.86 -0.14
CA ASP A 314 -9.81 -4.93 -0.67
C ASP A 314 -9.52 -4.31 -2.04
N GLY A 315 -10.56 -4.04 -2.83
CA GLY A 315 -10.44 -3.39 -4.13
C GLY A 315 -10.07 -1.89 -4.08
N PRO A 316 -10.02 -1.22 -5.25
CA PRO A 316 -10.29 -1.79 -6.57
C PRO A 316 -9.18 -2.74 -7.05
N SER A 317 -9.57 -3.70 -7.88
CA SER A 317 -8.71 -4.74 -8.43
C SER A 317 -8.95 -4.92 -9.93
N VAL A 318 -8.13 -5.77 -10.52
CA VAL A 318 -8.17 -6.22 -11.92
C VAL A 318 -9.54 -6.80 -12.31
N TYR A 319 -10.29 -7.34 -11.35
CA TYR A 319 -11.61 -7.93 -11.58
C TYR A 319 -12.76 -6.95 -11.31
N THR A 320 -12.48 -5.80 -10.71
CA THR A 320 -13.49 -4.87 -10.26
C THR A 320 -14.26 -4.24 -11.41
N SER A 321 -13.60 -3.92 -12.53
CA SER A 321 -14.31 -3.43 -13.73
C SER A 321 -15.33 -4.44 -14.27
N GLN A 322 -14.99 -5.74 -14.26
CA GLN A 322 -15.92 -6.81 -14.66
C GLN A 322 -17.08 -6.94 -13.66
N LEU A 323 -16.82 -6.75 -12.37
CA LEU A 323 -17.87 -6.73 -11.35
C LEU A 323 -18.82 -5.55 -11.55
N LEU A 324 -18.30 -4.36 -11.84
CA LEU A 324 -19.11 -3.18 -12.15
C LEU A 324 -20.00 -3.41 -13.37
N ASP A 325 -19.49 -4.06 -14.42
CA ASP A 325 -20.29 -4.46 -15.59
C ASP A 325 -21.46 -5.37 -15.18
N ALA A 326 -21.19 -6.42 -14.38
CA ALA A 326 -22.21 -7.35 -13.93
C ALA A 326 -23.28 -6.69 -13.03
N LEU A 327 -22.89 -5.74 -12.19
CA LEU A 327 -23.82 -4.98 -11.34
C LEU A 327 -24.69 -4.04 -12.18
N LYS A 328 -24.11 -3.40 -13.19
CA LYS A 328 -24.80 -2.49 -14.11
C LYS A 328 -25.80 -3.22 -15.01
N GLU A 329 -25.44 -4.40 -15.52
CA GLU A 329 -26.35 -5.23 -16.33
C GLU A 329 -27.63 -5.61 -15.58
N GLU A 330 -27.53 -5.77 -14.26
CA GLU A 330 -28.64 -6.17 -13.39
C GLU A 330 -29.32 -5.00 -12.66
N ASP A 331 -28.90 -3.76 -12.93
CA ASP A 331 -29.30 -2.52 -12.24
C ASP A 331 -29.22 -2.64 -10.71
N VAL A 332 -28.11 -3.17 -10.22
CA VAL A 332 -27.83 -3.36 -8.79
C VAL A 332 -26.75 -2.39 -8.33
N LYS A 333 -26.96 -1.76 -7.18
CA LYS A 333 -25.92 -0.97 -6.49
C LYS A 333 -25.32 -1.78 -5.35
N ALA A 334 -24.00 -1.76 -5.24
CA ALA A 334 -23.23 -2.36 -4.15
C ALA A 334 -22.49 -1.28 -3.35
N THR A 335 -21.77 -1.72 -2.31
CA THR A 335 -20.84 -0.87 -1.56
C THR A 335 -19.42 -1.45 -1.59
N PHE A 336 -18.43 -0.64 -1.93
CA PHE A 336 -17.03 -1.03 -2.04
C PHE A 336 -16.22 -0.41 -0.90
N PHE A 337 -15.65 -1.23 -0.01
CA PHE A 337 -14.69 -0.80 0.99
C PHE A 337 -13.29 -0.88 0.40
N VAL A 338 -12.79 0.25 -0.07
CA VAL A 338 -11.56 0.31 -0.86
C VAL A 338 -10.32 0.50 0.01
N LEU A 339 -9.22 -0.11 -0.41
CA LEU A 339 -7.89 0.18 0.13
C LEU A 339 -7.31 1.41 -0.54
N GLY A 340 -6.77 2.35 0.24
CA GLY A 340 -6.16 3.56 -0.28
C GLY A 340 -5.03 3.29 -1.29
N LYS A 341 -4.18 2.28 -1.01
CA LYS A 341 -3.11 1.86 -1.93
C LYS A 341 -3.64 1.30 -3.27
N SER A 342 -4.80 0.66 -3.27
CA SER A 342 -5.42 0.13 -4.48
C SER A 342 -6.13 1.24 -5.26
N ALA A 343 -6.81 2.13 -4.54
CA ALA A 343 -7.52 3.29 -5.07
C ALA A 343 -6.57 4.29 -5.75
N SER A 344 -5.37 4.51 -5.21
CA SER A 344 -4.37 5.40 -5.81
C SER A 344 -3.83 4.89 -7.14
N VAL A 345 -3.79 3.56 -7.31
CA VAL A 345 -3.37 2.89 -8.53
C VAL A 345 -4.51 2.84 -9.55
N GLN A 346 -5.72 2.44 -9.13
CA GLN A 346 -6.88 2.26 -10.01
C GLN A 346 -7.84 3.45 -9.97
N LYS A 347 -7.32 4.65 -10.27
CA LYS A 347 -8.08 5.91 -10.16
C LYS A 347 -9.35 5.91 -11.03
N GLN A 348 -9.29 5.39 -12.27
CA GLN A 348 -10.47 5.34 -13.13
C GLN A 348 -11.53 4.35 -12.66
N THR A 349 -11.12 3.16 -12.19
CA THR A 349 -12.06 2.17 -11.64
C THR A 349 -12.79 2.76 -10.44
N LEU A 350 -12.08 3.45 -9.55
CA LEU A 350 -12.70 4.13 -8.41
C LEU A 350 -13.64 5.25 -8.84
N LYS A 351 -13.25 6.07 -9.82
CA LYS A 351 -14.10 7.12 -10.40
C LYS A 351 -15.38 6.52 -11.00
N ARG A 352 -15.25 5.43 -11.76
CA ARG A 352 -16.37 4.69 -12.34
C ARG A 352 -17.30 4.13 -11.27
N MET A 353 -16.79 3.61 -10.14
CA MET A 353 -17.64 3.18 -9.02
C MET A 353 -18.58 4.30 -8.55
N ALA A 354 -18.03 5.51 -8.37
CA ALA A 354 -18.78 6.67 -7.93
C ALA A 354 -19.80 7.13 -9.00
N GLU A 355 -19.36 7.25 -10.26
CA GLU A 355 -20.22 7.66 -11.38
C GLU A 355 -21.37 6.67 -11.65
N GLU A 356 -21.16 5.38 -11.40
CA GLU A 356 -22.20 4.36 -11.52
C GLU A 356 -23.10 4.27 -10.27
N GLY A 357 -22.91 5.14 -9.26
CA GLY A 357 -23.79 5.31 -8.11
C GLY A 357 -23.62 4.23 -7.02
N HIS A 358 -22.46 3.59 -6.96
CA HIS A 358 -22.12 2.69 -5.86
C HIS A 358 -21.66 3.49 -4.63
N ASN A 359 -21.83 2.92 -3.44
CA ASN A 359 -21.24 3.52 -2.25
C ASN A 359 -19.76 3.15 -2.16
N ILE A 360 -18.93 4.12 -1.76
CA ILE A 360 -17.50 3.91 -1.49
C ILE A 360 -17.26 4.10 0.01
N GLY A 361 -16.76 3.05 0.65
CA GLY A 361 -16.31 3.01 2.04
C GLY A 361 -14.79 2.95 2.12
N ASN A 362 -14.26 3.32 3.28
CA ASN A 362 -12.82 3.29 3.55
C ASN A 362 -12.44 1.97 4.25
N HIS A 363 -11.44 1.27 3.72
CA HIS A 363 -10.93 0.00 4.26
C HIS A 363 -9.49 0.08 4.77
N SER A 364 -9.03 1.26 5.21
CA SER A 364 -7.62 1.60 5.48
C SER A 364 -6.76 1.75 4.23
N TYR A 365 -5.50 2.13 4.41
CA TYR A 365 -4.58 2.38 3.30
C TYR A 365 -4.01 1.07 2.74
N ASP A 366 -3.43 0.23 3.60
CA ASP A 366 -2.69 -0.97 3.17
C ASP A 366 -3.11 -2.27 3.85
N HIS A 367 -4.24 -2.26 4.58
CA HIS A 367 -4.88 -3.42 5.23
C HIS A 367 -4.17 -3.92 6.51
N LYS A 368 -3.56 -3.01 7.29
CA LYS A 368 -2.98 -3.31 8.61
C LYS A 368 -4.05 -3.65 9.66
N ASP A 369 -3.69 -4.50 10.63
CA ASP A 369 -4.50 -4.78 11.82
C ASP A 369 -4.40 -3.62 12.82
N PHE A 370 -5.50 -2.91 13.04
CA PHE A 370 -5.53 -1.69 13.86
C PHE A 370 -5.19 -1.94 15.33
N ARG A 371 -5.28 -3.18 15.82
CA ARG A 371 -4.90 -3.55 17.19
C ARG A 371 -3.38 -3.59 17.40
N LYS A 372 -2.61 -3.57 16.31
CA LYS A 372 -1.14 -3.80 16.32
C LYS A 372 -0.33 -2.57 15.91
N ILE A 373 -0.99 -1.49 15.55
CA ILE A 373 -0.37 -0.25 15.09
C ILE A 373 -0.59 0.87 16.12
N SER A 374 0.25 1.89 16.08
CA SER A 374 0.07 3.09 16.92
C SER A 374 -1.16 3.89 16.49
N ASP A 375 -1.68 4.73 17.39
CA ASP A 375 -2.78 5.65 17.09
C ASP A 375 -2.46 6.60 15.92
N GLU A 376 -1.19 7.02 15.82
CA GLU A 376 -0.69 7.85 14.73
C GLU A 376 -0.76 7.11 13.38
N GLU A 377 -0.30 5.86 13.34
CA GLU A 377 -0.39 5.04 12.12
C GLU A 377 -1.85 4.72 11.77
N ALA A 378 -2.70 4.45 12.77
CA ALA A 378 -4.14 4.26 12.54
C ALA A 378 -4.80 5.49 11.90
N LEU A 379 -4.49 6.70 12.39
CA LEU A 379 -4.97 7.95 11.80
C LEU A 379 -4.42 8.15 10.38
N ARG A 380 -3.14 7.83 10.13
CA ARG A 380 -2.54 7.90 8.79
C ARG A 380 -3.28 7.00 7.81
N GLN A 381 -3.55 5.75 8.19
CA GLN A 381 -4.28 4.75 7.39
C GLN A 381 -5.68 5.24 6.98
N ILE A 382 -6.40 5.87 7.91
CA ILE A 382 -7.74 6.42 7.68
C ILE A 382 -7.67 7.65 6.76
N ASN A 383 -6.86 8.65 7.14
CA ASN A 383 -6.85 9.95 6.49
C ASN A 383 -6.29 9.90 5.07
N LEU A 384 -5.22 9.13 4.84
CA LEU A 384 -4.63 9.00 3.51
C LEU A 384 -5.61 8.38 2.52
N THR A 385 -6.35 7.36 2.95
CA THR A 385 -7.40 6.74 2.14
C THR A 385 -8.56 7.70 1.87
N ASP A 386 -8.95 8.51 2.85
CA ASP A 386 -9.98 9.53 2.64
C ASP A 386 -9.56 10.60 1.63
N GLU A 387 -8.32 11.06 1.70
CA GLU A 387 -7.75 12.06 0.78
C GLU A 387 -7.71 11.52 -0.64
N ILE A 388 -7.25 10.29 -0.84
CA ILE A 388 -7.22 9.63 -2.15
C ILE A 388 -8.64 9.49 -2.71
N VAL A 389 -9.57 8.92 -1.94
CA VAL A 389 -10.95 8.72 -2.41
C VAL A 389 -11.63 10.05 -2.70
N SER A 390 -11.52 11.04 -1.81
CA SER A 390 -12.12 12.36 -1.99
C SER A 390 -11.49 13.12 -3.16
N GLY A 391 -10.18 12.97 -3.39
CA GLY A 391 -9.48 13.62 -4.51
C GLY A 391 -9.91 13.07 -5.87
N ILE A 392 -10.17 11.76 -5.96
CA ILE A 392 -10.58 11.10 -7.21
C ILE A 392 -12.09 11.23 -7.47
N THR A 393 -12.90 11.06 -6.43
CA THR A 393 -14.36 10.93 -6.56
C THR A 393 -15.13 12.20 -6.20
N GLY A 394 -14.48 13.19 -5.57
CA GLY A 394 -15.13 14.39 -5.04
C GLY A 394 -15.91 14.16 -3.74
N GLU A 395 -16.05 12.91 -3.27
CA GLU A 395 -16.81 12.57 -2.07
C GLU A 395 -15.93 11.85 -1.04
N LYS A 396 -16.12 12.18 0.26
CA LYS A 396 -15.45 11.44 1.34
C LYS A 396 -16.19 10.13 1.61
N PRO A 397 -15.47 9.02 1.89
CA PRO A 397 -16.10 7.76 2.24
C PRO A 397 -17.05 7.90 3.44
N ARG A 398 -18.32 7.55 3.28
CA ARG A 398 -19.31 7.66 4.38
C ARG A 398 -19.13 6.62 5.46
N TYR A 399 -18.61 5.46 5.08
CA TYR A 399 -18.48 4.27 5.92
C TYR A 399 -17.02 3.89 6.10
N PHE A 400 -16.72 3.20 7.20
CA PHE A 400 -15.43 2.57 7.42
C PHE A 400 -15.62 1.10 7.76
N ARG A 401 -14.70 0.24 7.33
CA ARG A 401 -14.64 -1.16 7.76
C ARG A 401 -13.21 -1.47 8.16
N PHE A 402 -13.01 -1.99 9.37
CA PHE A 402 -11.67 -2.39 9.82
C PHE A 402 -11.20 -3.63 9.06
N PRO A 403 -9.95 -3.65 8.57
CA PRO A 403 -9.28 -4.88 8.14
C PRO A 403 -9.48 -6.00 9.16
N TYR A 404 -9.84 -7.20 8.68
CA TYR A 404 -10.13 -8.39 9.50
C TYR A 404 -11.28 -8.23 10.52
N GLY A 405 -12.02 -7.12 10.48
CA GLY A 405 -12.94 -6.71 11.56
C GLY A 405 -12.23 -6.37 12.88
N ALA A 406 -10.91 -6.25 12.87
CA ALA A 406 -10.07 -6.15 14.05
C ALA A 406 -9.95 -4.70 14.55
N HIS A 407 -10.40 -4.43 15.78
CA HIS A 407 -10.40 -3.08 16.35
C HIS A 407 -10.35 -3.12 17.89
N THR A 408 -9.92 -2.01 18.48
CA THR A 408 -10.10 -1.69 19.91
C THR A 408 -11.20 -0.62 20.09
N LYS A 409 -11.53 -0.28 21.35
CA LYS A 409 -12.47 0.82 21.61
C LYS A 409 -11.87 2.17 21.20
N GLU A 410 -10.56 2.29 21.36
CA GLU A 410 -9.76 3.47 21.05
C GLU A 410 -9.75 3.69 19.52
N ASN A 411 -9.43 2.66 18.74
CA ASN A 411 -9.46 2.76 17.27
C ASN A 411 -10.87 3.07 16.75
N LEU A 412 -11.90 2.46 17.34
CA LEU A 412 -13.29 2.70 16.95
C LEU A 412 -13.70 4.18 17.12
N ALA A 413 -13.18 4.85 18.16
CA ALA A 413 -13.44 6.27 18.39
C ALA A 413 -12.71 7.19 17.39
N MET A 414 -11.57 6.75 16.84
CA MET A 414 -10.74 7.54 15.90
C MET A 414 -11.36 7.65 14.49
N VAL A 415 -12.16 6.66 14.08
CA VAL A 415 -12.71 6.56 12.72
C VAL A 415 -13.64 7.72 12.33
N GLY A 416 -14.33 8.31 13.32
CA GLY A 416 -15.17 9.49 13.09
C GLY A 416 -16.37 9.29 12.15
N ARG A 417 -16.75 8.04 11.83
CA ARG A 417 -17.93 7.68 11.01
C ARG A 417 -18.50 6.31 11.40
N PRO A 418 -19.67 5.90 10.87
CA PRO A 418 -20.22 4.58 11.14
C PRO A 418 -19.29 3.46 10.65
N VAL A 419 -19.07 2.46 11.51
CA VAL A 419 -18.27 1.29 11.19
C VAL A 419 -19.17 0.15 10.77
N ILE A 420 -18.95 -0.36 9.56
CA ILE A 420 -19.80 -1.39 8.97
C ILE A 420 -19.06 -2.72 9.00
N MET A 421 -19.66 -3.72 9.64
CA MET A 421 -19.20 -5.10 9.63
C MET A 421 -20.12 -5.91 8.70
N TRP A 422 -20.25 -7.21 8.96
CA TRP A 422 -21.11 -8.10 8.19
C TRP A 422 -21.76 -9.12 9.14
N ASN A 423 -22.85 -9.72 8.68
CA ASN A 423 -23.50 -10.85 9.34
C ASN A 423 -23.63 -12.07 8.41
N VAL A 424 -23.17 -11.95 7.16
CA VAL A 424 -23.08 -13.03 6.19
C VAL A 424 -21.66 -13.05 5.62
N ASP A 425 -20.89 -14.09 5.97
CA ASP A 425 -19.54 -14.32 5.46
C ASP A 425 -19.57 -15.60 4.58
N PRO A 426 -19.43 -15.47 3.25
CA PRO A 426 -19.39 -16.61 2.34
C PRO A 426 -18.05 -17.36 2.40
N LEU A 427 -17.08 -16.83 3.15
CA LEU A 427 -15.71 -17.32 3.22
C LEU A 427 -15.07 -17.39 1.82
N ASP A 428 -15.37 -16.41 0.96
CA ASP A 428 -14.83 -16.33 -0.39
C ASP A 428 -13.31 -16.10 -0.37
N TRP A 429 -12.84 -15.35 0.63
CA TRP A 429 -11.44 -15.18 1.03
C TRP A 429 -10.72 -16.51 1.34
N LYS A 430 -11.47 -17.58 1.65
CA LYS A 430 -10.95 -18.91 1.95
C LYS A 430 -11.22 -19.93 0.84
N TYR A 431 -12.41 -19.93 0.27
CA TYR A 431 -12.86 -20.93 -0.70
C TYR A 431 -13.02 -20.26 -2.07
N ARG A 432 -11.95 -20.33 -2.89
CA ARG A 432 -11.80 -19.68 -4.21
C ARG A 432 -12.64 -20.34 -5.32
N GLU A 433 -13.88 -20.73 -5.03
CA GLU A 433 -14.75 -21.49 -5.95
C GLU A 433 -16.09 -20.77 -6.15
N ALA A 434 -16.36 -20.33 -7.38
CA ALA A 434 -17.49 -19.44 -7.68
C ALA A 434 -18.86 -20.04 -7.31
N SER A 435 -19.09 -21.33 -7.57
CA SER A 435 -20.32 -22.05 -7.20
C SER A 435 -20.57 -22.02 -5.70
N ARG A 436 -19.56 -22.40 -4.91
CA ARG A 436 -19.60 -22.47 -3.45
C ARG A 436 -19.81 -21.09 -2.83
N VAL A 437 -19.04 -20.10 -3.29
CA VAL A 437 -19.18 -18.70 -2.85
C VAL A 437 -20.58 -18.19 -3.17
N GLY A 438 -21.06 -18.42 -4.39
CA GLY A 438 -22.38 -17.97 -4.81
C GLY A 438 -23.52 -18.61 -4.01
N GLU A 439 -23.42 -19.91 -3.70
CA GLU A 439 -24.40 -20.59 -2.84
C GLU A 439 -24.39 -20.01 -1.41
N ALA A 440 -23.21 -19.75 -0.85
CA ALA A 440 -23.07 -19.19 0.49
C ALA A 440 -23.61 -17.76 0.58
N MET A 441 -23.29 -16.89 -0.39
CA MET A 441 -23.84 -15.53 -0.48
C MET A 441 -25.37 -15.52 -0.63
N SER A 442 -25.93 -16.54 -1.28
CA SER A 442 -27.38 -16.68 -1.46
C SER A 442 -28.12 -17.12 -0.18
N LYS A 443 -27.40 -17.62 0.84
CA LYS A 443 -27.95 -18.03 2.15
C LYS A 443 -27.91 -16.86 3.14
N THR A 444 -28.62 -15.79 2.80
CA THR A 444 -28.70 -14.55 3.59
C THR A 444 -30.02 -14.45 4.35
N SER A 445 -30.14 -13.42 5.19
CA SER A 445 -31.38 -13.07 5.88
C SER A 445 -31.76 -11.61 5.58
N PRO A 446 -33.04 -11.22 5.74
CA PRO A 446 -33.45 -9.83 5.54
C PRO A 446 -32.61 -8.86 6.36
N GLN A 447 -32.24 -7.76 5.70
CA GLN A 447 -31.31 -6.73 6.16
C GLN A 447 -29.88 -7.24 6.36
N GLY A 448 -29.49 -8.29 5.63
CA GLY A 448 -28.13 -8.83 5.65
C GLY A 448 -27.13 -7.93 4.95
N ILE A 449 -25.92 -7.85 5.53
CA ILE A 449 -24.74 -7.24 4.92
C ILE A 449 -23.79 -8.40 4.59
N ILE A 450 -23.60 -8.64 3.30
CA ILE A 450 -22.78 -9.74 2.78
C ILE A 450 -21.36 -9.24 2.57
N LEU A 451 -20.39 -9.85 3.25
CA LEU A 451 -18.96 -9.64 2.99
C LEU A 451 -18.57 -10.42 1.73
N ALA A 452 -17.82 -9.80 0.84
CA ALA A 452 -17.17 -10.43 -0.29
C ALA A 452 -15.92 -9.62 -0.65
N HIS A 453 -15.08 -10.13 -1.55
CA HIS A 453 -13.84 -9.48 -1.95
C HIS A 453 -13.77 -9.42 -3.48
N ASP A 454 -13.70 -8.20 -4.04
CA ASP A 454 -13.63 -7.99 -5.50
C ASP A 454 -12.21 -8.18 -6.07
N ILE A 455 -11.27 -8.62 -5.24
CA ILE A 455 -9.92 -9.06 -5.61
C ILE A 455 -9.87 -10.52 -6.06
N HIS A 456 -10.99 -11.25 -6.06
CA HIS A 456 -11.04 -12.66 -6.44
C HIS A 456 -11.92 -12.89 -7.67
N LYS A 457 -11.32 -13.48 -8.72
CA LYS A 457 -12.03 -13.89 -9.95
C LYS A 457 -13.26 -14.74 -9.65
N SER A 458 -13.14 -15.69 -8.71
CA SER A 458 -14.23 -16.60 -8.31
C SER A 458 -15.43 -15.84 -7.71
N THR A 459 -15.17 -14.82 -6.88
CA THR A 459 -16.22 -13.95 -6.34
C THR A 459 -16.91 -13.19 -7.46
N VAL A 460 -16.15 -12.51 -8.34
CA VAL A 460 -16.72 -11.74 -9.45
C VAL A 460 -17.54 -12.62 -10.40
N GLN A 461 -17.08 -13.83 -10.71
CA GLN A 461 -17.82 -14.81 -11.52
C GLN A 461 -19.11 -15.32 -10.84
N ALA A 462 -19.18 -15.32 -9.51
CA ALA A 462 -20.37 -15.76 -8.78
C ALA A 462 -21.50 -14.73 -8.79
N ILE A 463 -21.19 -13.44 -8.91
CA ILE A 463 -22.15 -12.34 -8.70
C ILE A 463 -23.39 -12.41 -9.60
N PRO A 464 -23.31 -12.68 -10.92
CA PRO A 464 -24.52 -12.82 -11.74
C PRO A 464 -25.51 -13.86 -11.20
N GLN A 465 -24.99 -15.02 -10.75
CA GLN A 465 -25.84 -16.08 -10.18
C GLN A 465 -26.36 -15.71 -8.79
N VAL A 466 -25.55 -15.02 -7.97
CA VAL A 466 -25.99 -14.51 -6.65
C VAL A 466 -27.13 -13.53 -6.81
N ILE A 467 -27.02 -12.55 -7.72
CA ILE A 467 -28.07 -11.57 -7.98
C ILE A 467 -29.37 -12.27 -8.37
N LYS A 468 -29.30 -13.21 -9.32
CA LYS A 468 -30.45 -14.00 -9.76
C LYS A 468 -31.08 -14.79 -8.61
N ASN A 469 -30.28 -15.44 -7.79
CA ASN A 469 -30.76 -16.23 -6.65
C ASN A 469 -31.46 -15.34 -5.61
N LEU A 470 -30.87 -14.21 -5.25
CA LEU A 470 -31.44 -13.28 -4.27
C LEU A 470 -32.74 -12.67 -4.77
N LYS A 471 -32.78 -12.20 -6.03
CA LYS A 471 -34.01 -11.70 -6.68
C LYS A 471 -35.09 -12.79 -6.72
N SER A 472 -34.74 -14.05 -7.02
CA SER A 472 -35.71 -15.17 -7.05
C SER A 472 -36.29 -15.52 -5.68
N GLN A 473 -35.56 -15.21 -4.60
CA GLN A 473 -36.02 -15.35 -3.22
C GLN A 473 -36.84 -14.13 -2.74
N GLY A 474 -37.03 -13.12 -3.59
CA GLY A 474 -37.78 -11.90 -3.28
C GLY A 474 -36.96 -10.81 -2.59
N TYR A 475 -35.62 -10.94 -2.52
CA TYR A 475 -34.77 -9.91 -1.96
C TYR A 475 -34.57 -8.73 -2.93
N HIS A 476 -34.55 -7.52 -2.38
CA HIS A 476 -34.05 -6.33 -3.05
C HIS A 476 -32.57 -6.13 -2.71
N ILE A 477 -31.72 -6.06 -3.71
CA ILE A 477 -30.28 -5.84 -3.52
C ILE A 477 -30.03 -4.33 -3.58
N VAL A 478 -29.42 -3.78 -2.53
CA VAL A 478 -29.32 -2.33 -2.32
C VAL A 478 -27.93 -1.93 -1.82
N SER A 479 -27.59 -0.65 -1.95
CA SER A 479 -26.41 -0.07 -1.31
C SER A 479 -26.60 0.05 0.22
N LEU A 480 -25.54 0.36 0.97
CA LEU A 480 -25.65 0.61 2.41
C LEU A 480 -26.45 1.88 2.71
N ASP A 481 -26.34 2.92 1.88
CA ASP A 481 -27.13 4.14 1.99
C ASP A 481 -28.63 3.86 1.94
N ASP A 482 -29.05 2.97 1.05
CA ASP A 482 -30.43 2.53 0.91
C ASP A 482 -30.87 1.62 2.07
N LEU A 483 -30.00 0.67 2.47
CA LEU A 483 -30.27 -0.25 3.58
C LEU A 483 -30.47 0.51 4.90
N PHE A 484 -29.69 1.56 5.14
CA PHE A 484 -29.73 2.38 6.37
C PHE A 484 -30.53 3.66 6.24
N ARG A 485 -31.27 3.89 5.13
CA ARG A 485 -31.95 5.16 4.84
C ARG A 485 -32.79 5.72 5.98
N GLN A 486 -33.48 4.86 6.72
CA GLN A 486 -34.38 5.25 7.81
C GLN A 486 -33.70 5.29 9.18
N LYS A 487 -32.38 5.17 9.22
CA LYS A 487 -31.60 5.08 10.45
C LYS A 487 -30.64 6.24 10.58
N GLU A 488 -30.62 6.83 11.77
CA GLU A 488 -29.57 7.74 12.16
C GLU A 488 -28.36 6.94 12.63
N LEU A 489 -27.35 6.82 11.77
CA LEU A 489 -26.11 6.15 12.09
C LEU A 489 -25.20 7.08 12.90
N LYS A 490 -24.55 6.53 13.92
CA LYS A 490 -23.65 7.28 14.81
C LYS A 490 -22.20 6.97 14.47
N ASN A 491 -21.37 8.01 14.58
CA ASN A 491 -19.93 7.88 14.40
C ASN A 491 -19.34 7.00 15.52
N GLY A 492 -18.40 6.11 15.16
CA GLY A 492 -17.78 5.18 16.11
C GLY A 492 -18.74 4.10 16.64
N GLN A 493 -19.87 3.85 15.96
CA GLN A 493 -20.73 2.70 16.24
C GLN A 493 -20.60 1.64 15.16
N ILE A 494 -20.75 0.38 15.58
CA ILE A 494 -20.64 -0.79 14.72
C ILE A 494 -22.03 -1.24 14.27
N TYR A 495 -22.15 -1.52 12.97
CA TYR A 495 -23.36 -2.05 12.35
C TYR A 495 -22.99 -3.29 11.54
N SER A 496 -23.43 -4.47 11.99
CA SER A 496 -23.19 -5.75 11.30
C SER A 496 -24.35 -6.17 10.40
N SER A 497 -25.48 -5.47 10.46
CA SER A 497 -26.67 -5.71 9.64
C SER A 497 -27.49 -4.43 9.53
N GLY A 498 -28.47 -4.41 8.63
CA GLY A 498 -29.45 -3.32 8.52
C GLY A 498 -30.46 -3.26 9.68
N ARG A 499 -30.47 -4.23 10.62
CA ARG A 499 -31.41 -4.32 11.77
C ARG A 499 -31.08 -3.42 12.94
#